data_AF-A0AAN6MDA0-F1
#
_entry.id   AF-A0AAN6MDA0-F1
#
_cell.length_a   1.000
_cell.length_b   1.000
_cell.length_c   1.000
_cell.angle_alpha   90.00
_cell.angle_beta   90.00
_cell.angle_gamma   90.00
#
_symmetry.space_group_name_H-M   'P 1'
#
loop_
_entity.id
_entity.type
_entity.pdbx_description
1 polymer ?
#
loop_
_entity_poly.entity_id
_entity_poly.type
_entity_poly.pdbx_seq_one_letter_code
_entity_poly.pdbx_strand_id
1 'polypeptide(L)'
;MTAQEPRPTGGLLSASVEIIVHILQRCHSSRDLVALVSTCRHVYLAWRGNVAAAIWPLWLREIPHFEDAIMAARMTALVVEAERRGELPPTRISPGQPQLQHQQPSLSEVTAAFGLYVLSRGVASCFCMQHLERPDCWADEPRGDCHPGRDWFIAGDGWSEEWCCSPSEGRSQMPEWRARVSHAVFRLLIVGAALTGAYQEPLFRAREHPDPDIQALAQRAQRVAPGVEGRGTLTQKEMDFLLQFAVCDLDATLEAQDAVFGPIADWLLESILSDETSRQAMTLRFEERRGRARFCLEEAGHYPGCPLGTTLADGRGTHSDVHLIVWELMKMMWLVSRIRLDSPWYGIFDRDTPCPPSSRGADAGGSRWGPLETESAVAVYFGVFRAEETFLKPVFGSHPRVQSWMSDRLYMKTYPAVPATPEQDRGDGKHSCRASSVQMFFDHIFAHSGRPNHFENFNDTSPVAPLELKFFEYFLQRHLGLCFDCDFFGPQDFVSMEIFEATATIFSQDDVESRHPMQVYLNHGDFLDGSELLIGHPPPSERVYQAPRRL
;
A
#
# COMPACT_ATOMS: atom_id res chain seq x y z
N MET A 1 -7.63 -62.51 -46.23
CA MET A 1 -7.92 -61.09 -45.92
C MET A 1 -7.74 -60.90 -44.43
N THR A 2 -6.55 -60.48 -44.00
CA THR A 2 -6.25 -60.16 -42.59
C THR A 2 -6.80 -58.78 -42.28
N ALA A 3 -7.73 -58.70 -41.32
CA ALA A 3 -8.30 -57.44 -40.86
C ALA A 3 -7.19 -56.57 -40.25
N GLN A 4 -7.04 -55.37 -40.78
CA GLN A 4 -6.09 -54.37 -40.31
C GLN A 4 -6.60 -53.86 -38.95
N GLU A 5 -5.88 -54.13 -37.87
CA GLU A 5 -6.23 -53.61 -36.54
C GLU A 5 -6.35 -52.08 -36.58
N PRO A 6 -7.40 -51.51 -35.96
CA PRO A 6 -7.57 -50.06 -35.92
C PRO A 6 -6.37 -49.45 -35.20
N ARG A 7 -5.61 -48.60 -35.92
CA ARG A 7 -4.54 -47.82 -35.32
C ARG A 7 -5.12 -47.04 -34.14
N PRO A 8 -4.52 -47.11 -32.94
CA PRO A 8 -4.99 -46.33 -31.81
C PRO A 8 -5.00 -44.86 -32.22
N THR A 9 -6.18 -44.27 -32.32
CA THR A 9 -6.32 -42.83 -32.51
C THR A 9 -5.77 -42.18 -31.26
N GLY A 10 -4.57 -41.61 -31.35
CA GLY A 10 -3.88 -40.97 -30.23
C GLY A 10 -4.71 -39.81 -29.69
N GLY A 11 -5.49 -40.07 -28.64
CA GLY A 11 -6.25 -39.06 -27.92
C GLY A 11 -5.39 -38.37 -26.86
N LEU A 12 -5.94 -37.33 -26.23
CA LEU A 12 -5.32 -36.64 -25.08
C LEU A 12 -4.88 -37.60 -23.95
N LEU A 13 -5.52 -38.76 -23.83
CA LEU A 13 -5.18 -39.82 -22.87
C LEU A 13 -3.81 -40.47 -23.12
N SER A 14 -3.27 -40.34 -24.33
CA SER A 14 -1.94 -40.82 -24.72
C SER A 14 -0.91 -39.68 -24.90
N ALA A 15 -1.33 -38.43 -24.70
CA ALA A 15 -0.42 -37.28 -24.82
C ALA A 15 0.59 -37.29 -23.66
N SER A 16 1.82 -36.86 -23.96
CA SER A 16 2.86 -36.69 -22.93
C SER A 16 2.50 -35.52 -21.99
N VAL A 17 3.10 -35.51 -20.80
CA VAL A 17 2.84 -34.46 -19.80
C VAL A 17 3.20 -33.09 -20.35
N GLU A 18 4.26 -32.98 -21.14
CA GLU A 18 4.72 -31.73 -21.77
C GLU A 18 3.69 -31.17 -22.74
N ILE A 19 3.07 -32.04 -23.56
CA ILE A 19 2.01 -31.63 -24.49
C ILE A 19 0.79 -31.16 -23.70
N ILE A 20 0.41 -31.87 -22.64
CA ILE A 20 -0.72 -31.49 -21.79
C ILE A 20 -0.46 -30.14 -21.12
N VAL A 21 0.71 -29.93 -20.53
CA VAL A 21 1.09 -28.63 -19.93
C VAL A 21 1.06 -27.52 -20.97
N HIS A 22 1.55 -27.77 -22.18
CA HIS A 22 1.48 -26.78 -23.25
C HIS A 22 0.03 -26.44 -23.64
N ILE A 23 -0.87 -27.44 -23.71
CA ILE A 23 -2.30 -27.20 -23.95
C ILE A 23 -2.90 -26.37 -22.80
N LEU A 24 -2.59 -26.71 -21.55
CA LEU A 24 -3.08 -25.99 -20.37
C LEU A 24 -2.62 -24.51 -20.37
N GLN A 25 -1.38 -24.24 -20.77
CA GLN A 25 -0.85 -22.87 -20.91
C GLN A 25 -1.55 -22.06 -22.02
N ARG A 26 -2.20 -22.74 -22.97
CA ARG A 26 -2.95 -22.13 -24.08
C ARG A 26 -4.42 -21.92 -23.78
N CYS A 27 -4.92 -22.34 -22.61
CA CYS A 27 -6.26 -21.96 -22.15
C CYS A 27 -6.41 -20.43 -22.17
N HIS A 28 -7.59 -19.94 -22.56
CA HIS A 28 -7.87 -18.50 -22.62
C HIS A 28 -8.25 -17.93 -21.26
N SER A 29 -8.87 -18.75 -20.42
CA SER A 29 -9.31 -18.35 -19.08
C SER A 29 -9.04 -19.39 -17.99
N SER A 30 -9.05 -18.99 -16.72
CA SER A 30 -9.02 -19.89 -15.55
C SER A 30 -10.18 -20.88 -15.59
N ARG A 31 -11.32 -20.47 -16.13
CA ARG A 31 -12.49 -21.33 -16.33
C ARG A 31 -12.21 -22.43 -17.34
N ASP A 32 -11.57 -22.12 -18.47
CA ASP A 32 -11.20 -23.10 -19.49
C ASP A 32 -10.19 -24.11 -18.94
N LEU A 33 -9.20 -23.62 -18.18
CA LEU A 33 -8.22 -24.46 -17.52
C LEU A 33 -8.91 -25.45 -16.57
N VAL A 34 -9.77 -24.98 -15.67
CA VAL A 34 -10.50 -25.84 -14.73
C VAL A 34 -11.40 -26.82 -15.46
N ALA A 35 -12.11 -26.39 -16.50
CA ALA A 35 -12.95 -27.25 -17.31
C ALA A 35 -12.12 -28.37 -17.97
N LEU A 36 -10.98 -28.04 -18.58
CA LEU A 36 -10.09 -28.99 -19.24
C LEU A 36 -9.47 -29.98 -18.24
N VAL A 37 -8.96 -29.49 -17.11
CA VAL A 37 -8.41 -30.30 -16.01
C VAL A 37 -9.45 -31.27 -15.45
N SER A 38 -10.73 -30.89 -15.49
CA SER A 38 -11.84 -31.73 -15.01
C SER A 38 -12.27 -32.83 -15.99
N THR A 39 -11.75 -32.84 -17.23
CA THR A 39 -12.19 -33.81 -18.25
C THR A 39 -11.71 -35.24 -18.00
N CYS A 40 -10.49 -35.44 -17.50
CA CYS A 40 -9.96 -36.77 -17.21
C CYS A 40 -8.85 -36.77 -16.15
N ARG A 41 -8.66 -37.93 -15.51
CA ARG A 41 -7.65 -38.12 -14.45
C ARG A 41 -6.22 -37.85 -14.92
N HIS A 42 -5.88 -38.18 -16.17
CA HIS A 42 -4.52 -37.98 -16.71
C HIS A 42 -4.17 -36.50 -16.79
N VAL A 43 -5.06 -35.68 -17.36
CA VAL A 43 -4.87 -34.22 -17.45
C VAL A 43 -4.84 -33.60 -16.05
N TYR A 44 -5.70 -34.06 -15.14
CA TYR A 44 -5.66 -33.60 -13.75
C TYR A 44 -4.33 -33.88 -13.06
N LEU A 45 -3.76 -35.08 -13.21
CA LEU A 45 -2.47 -35.42 -12.61
C LEU A 45 -1.31 -34.64 -13.25
N ALA A 46 -1.34 -34.47 -14.58
CA ALA A 46 -0.36 -33.64 -15.29
C ALA A 46 -0.41 -32.18 -14.83
N TRP A 47 -1.61 -31.60 -14.69
CA TRP A 47 -1.80 -30.28 -14.12
C TRP A 47 -1.32 -30.21 -12.67
N ARG A 48 -1.70 -31.15 -11.80
CA ARG A 48 -1.32 -31.16 -10.39
C ARG A 48 0.19 -31.19 -10.18
N GLY A 49 0.94 -31.88 -11.06
CA GLY A 49 2.40 -31.88 -11.03
C GLY A 49 3.05 -30.60 -11.58
N ASN A 50 2.30 -29.77 -12.30
CA ASN A 50 2.79 -28.61 -13.05
C ASN A 50 1.91 -27.36 -12.86
N VAL A 51 1.24 -27.24 -11.69
CA VAL A 51 0.20 -26.22 -11.46
C VAL A 51 0.75 -24.82 -11.71
N ALA A 52 1.92 -24.52 -11.16
CA ALA A 52 2.56 -23.21 -11.35
C ALA A 52 2.84 -22.92 -12.82
N ALA A 53 3.40 -23.88 -13.57
CA ALA A 53 3.70 -23.73 -14.99
C ALA A 53 2.45 -23.55 -15.87
N ALA A 54 1.33 -24.17 -15.49
CA ALA A 54 0.07 -24.08 -16.21
C ALA A 54 -0.70 -22.78 -15.88
N ILE A 55 -0.76 -22.41 -14.60
CA ILE A 55 -1.54 -21.26 -14.12
C ILE A 55 -0.83 -19.94 -14.35
N TRP A 56 0.50 -19.90 -14.21
CA TRP A 56 1.26 -18.65 -14.25
C TRP A 56 1.01 -17.79 -15.50
N PRO A 57 1.19 -18.31 -16.74
CA PRO A 57 0.99 -17.49 -17.94
C PRO A 57 -0.46 -17.04 -18.12
N LEU A 58 -1.40 -17.77 -17.52
CA LEU A 58 -2.82 -17.47 -17.60
C LEU A 58 -3.18 -16.32 -16.64
N TRP A 59 -2.74 -16.40 -15.39
CA TRP A 59 -2.98 -15.34 -14.41
C TRP A 59 -2.25 -14.05 -14.73
N LEU A 60 -1.07 -14.11 -15.36
CA LEU A 60 -0.45 -12.91 -15.94
C LEU A 60 -1.36 -12.14 -16.91
N ARG A 61 -2.25 -12.84 -17.62
CA ARG A 61 -3.18 -12.22 -18.57
C ARG A 61 -4.50 -11.80 -17.92
N GLU A 62 -4.98 -12.56 -16.94
CA GLU A 62 -6.28 -12.32 -16.31
C GLU A 62 -6.23 -11.35 -15.13
N ILE A 63 -5.11 -11.34 -14.39
CA ILE A 63 -4.95 -10.58 -13.16
C ILE A 63 -4.05 -9.37 -13.45
N PRO A 64 -4.56 -8.14 -13.35
CA PRO A 64 -3.75 -6.95 -13.54
C PRO A 64 -2.57 -6.90 -12.57
N HIS A 65 -1.39 -6.58 -13.10
CA HIS A 65 -0.16 -6.40 -12.32
C HIS A 65 0.24 -7.62 -11.47
N PHE A 66 -0.07 -8.83 -11.94
CA PHE A 66 0.23 -10.06 -11.19
C PHE A 66 1.74 -10.31 -11.00
N GLU A 67 2.60 -9.75 -11.86
CA GLU A 67 4.06 -9.78 -11.68
C GLU A 67 4.49 -9.05 -10.40
N ASP A 68 3.90 -7.90 -10.11
CA ASP A 68 4.15 -7.16 -8.88
C ASP A 68 3.63 -7.94 -7.66
N ALA A 69 2.51 -8.65 -7.78
CA ALA A 69 2.03 -9.53 -6.71
C ALA A 69 3.01 -10.67 -6.40
N ILE A 70 3.63 -11.28 -7.42
CA ILE A 70 4.71 -12.27 -7.22
C ILE A 70 5.93 -11.64 -6.58
N MET A 71 6.34 -10.46 -7.04
CA MET A 71 7.47 -9.75 -6.45
C MET A 71 7.21 -9.42 -4.97
N ALA A 72 6.02 -8.92 -4.65
CA ALA A 72 5.59 -8.67 -3.27
C ALA A 72 5.63 -9.94 -2.42
N ALA A 73 5.16 -11.07 -2.95
CA ALA A 73 5.20 -12.36 -2.27
C ALA A 73 6.63 -12.84 -2.01
N ARG A 74 7.53 -12.72 -2.99
CA ARG A 74 8.97 -13.06 -2.85
C ARG A 74 9.64 -12.23 -1.77
N MET A 75 9.44 -10.91 -1.82
CA MET A 75 10.02 -9.97 -0.86
C MET A 75 9.49 -10.25 0.56
N THR A 76 8.18 -10.51 0.68
CA THR A 76 7.55 -10.89 1.94
C THR A 76 8.14 -12.19 2.50
N ALA A 77 8.37 -13.20 1.65
CA ALA A 77 8.95 -14.48 2.07
C ALA A 77 10.36 -14.30 2.67
N LEU A 78 11.18 -13.38 2.13
CA LEU A 78 12.50 -13.06 2.70
C LEU A 78 12.38 -12.51 4.12
N VAL A 79 11.41 -11.61 4.35
CA VAL A 79 11.15 -11.03 5.68
C VAL A 79 10.64 -12.11 6.64
N VAL A 80 9.65 -12.91 6.23
CA VAL A 80 9.10 -14.01 7.04
C VAL A 80 10.20 -14.99 7.45
N GLU A 81 11.10 -15.34 6.55
CA GLU A 81 12.18 -16.29 6.84
C GLU A 81 13.24 -15.70 7.79
N ALA A 82 13.58 -14.42 7.66
CA ALA A 82 14.45 -13.74 8.62
C ALA A 82 13.79 -13.66 10.01
N GLU A 83 12.51 -13.28 10.07
CA GLU A 83 11.75 -13.22 11.33
C GLU A 83 11.65 -14.59 12.01
N ARG A 84 11.40 -15.66 11.26
CA ARG A 84 11.37 -17.04 11.79
C ARG A 84 12.71 -17.46 12.41
N ARG A 85 13.82 -16.99 11.84
CA ARG A 85 15.17 -17.24 12.36
C ARG A 85 15.56 -16.28 13.49
N GLY A 86 14.73 -15.28 13.81
CA GLY A 86 15.06 -14.23 14.76
C GLY A 86 16.20 -13.33 14.29
N GLU A 87 16.44 -13.27 12.97
CA GLU A 87 17.49 -12.50 12.34
C GLU A 87 16.94 -11.16 11.81
N LEU A 88 17.82 -10.17 11.64
CA LEU A 88 17.47 -8.91 11.00
C LEU A 88 17.18 -9.18 9.51
N PRO A 89 16.00 -8.79 8.97
CA PRO A 89 15.75 -8.86 7.54
C PRO A 89 16.81 -8.07 6.76
N PRO A 90 17.16 -8.48 5.53
CA PRO A 90 18.23 -7.80 4.81
C PRO A 90 17.94 -6.30 4.66
N THR A 91 18.91 -5.45 5.00
CA THR A 91 18.76 -3.98 5.00
C THR A 91 18.87 -3.37 3.60
N ARG A 92 19.31 -4.16 2.62
CA ARG A 92 19.52 -3.75 1.23
C ARG A 92 18.95 -4.78 0.27
N ILE A 93 17.63 -4.80 0.15
CA ILE A 93 16.93 -5.63 -0.84
C ILE A 93 16.51 -4.73 -1.99
N SER A 94 16.99 -5.03 -3.20
CA SER A 94 16.44 -4.43 -4.41
C SER A 94 15.64 -5.52 -5.14
N PRO A 95 14.36 -5.29 -5.46
CA PRO A 95 13.55 -6.27 -6.20
C PRO A 95 14.12 -6.54 -7.61
N GLY A 96 15.02 -5.68 -8.09
CA GLY A 96 15.76 -5.85 -9.34
C GLY A 96 16.87 -6.91 -9.32
N GLN A 97 17.15 -7.55 -8.18
CA GLN A 97 18.22 -8.54 -8.10
C GLN A 97 17.93 -9.77 -8.99
N PRO A 98 18.91 -10.32 -9.72
CA PRO A 98 18.71 -11.44 -10.65
C PRO A 98 18.08 -12.69 -9.99
N GLN A 99 18.34 -12.87 -8.69
CA GLN A 99 17.77 -13.95 -7.89
C GLN A 99 16.23 -13.85 -7.80
N LEU A 100 15.68 -12.64 -7.88
CA LEU A 100 14.25 -12.36 -7.79
C LEU A 100 13.55 -12.23 -9.16
N GLN A 101 14.28 -11.94 -10.25
CA GLN A 101 13.67 -11.64 -11.56
C GLN A 101 13.56 -12.85 -12.51
N HIS A 102 14.46 -13.84 -12.45
CA HIS A 102 14.60 -14.82 -13.55
C HIS A 102 14.11 -16.24 -13.27
N GLN A 103 13.38 -16.44 -12.17
CA GLN A 103 12.87 -17.76 -11.83
C GLN A 103 11.39 -17.85 -12.14
N GLN A 104 11.00 -18.90 -12.88
CA GLN A 104 9.62 -19.33 -12.98
C GLN A 104 9.07 -19.49 -11.55
N PRO A 105 7.91 -18.90 -11.22
CA PRO A 105 7.43 -18.94 -9.86
C PRO A 105 7.08 -20.37 -9.45
N SER A 106 7.46 -20.73 -8.23
CA SER A 106 7.02 -21.91 -7.52
C SER A 106 5.52 -21.85 -7.22
N LEU A 107 4.91 -23.01 -6.94
CA LEU A 107 3.50 -23.06 -6.56
C LEU A 107 3.21 -22.21 -5.31
N SER A 108 4.11 -22.23 -4.32
CA SER A 108 3.98 -21.41 -3.11
C SER A 108 3.98 -19.92 -3.41
N GLU A 109 4.82 -19.45 -4.34
CA GLU A 109 4.84 -18.04 -4.76
C GLU A 109 3.55 -17.67 -5.50
N VAL A 110 3.08 -18.51 -6.42
CA VAL A 110 1.82 -18.30 -7.15
C VAL A 110 0.63 -18.24 -6.19
N THR A 111 0.56 -19.14 -5.20
CA THR A 111 -0.48 -19.13 -4.16
C THR A 111 -0.40 -17.88 -3.30
N ALA A 112 0.80 -17.48 -2.86
CA ALA A 112 0.97 -16.28 -2.04
C ALA A 112 0.57 -15.01 -2.82
N ALA A 113 1.00 -14.87 -4.08
CA ALA A 113 0.62 -13.75 -4.93
C ALA A 113 -0.88 -13.70 -5.21
N PHE A 114 -1.54 -14.85 -5.36
CA PHE A 114 -2.99 -14.89 -5.45
C PHE A 114 -3.65 -14.39 -4.15
N GLY A 115 -3.15 -14.81 -2.99
CA GLY A 115 -3.59 -14.27 -1.70
C GLY A 115 -3.46 -12.74 -1.63
N LEU A 116 -2.33 -12.19 -2.11
CA LEU A 116 -2.14 -10.74 -2.20
C LEU A 116 -3.12 -10.06 -3.17
N TYR A 117 -3.45 -10.69 -4.29
CA TYR A 117 -4.48 -10.19 -5.21
C TYR A 117 -5.87 -10.18 -4.57
N VAL A 118 -6.23 -11.22 -3.83
CA VAL A 118 -7.51 -11.23 -3.08
C VAL A 118 -7.50 -10.11 -2.03
N LEU A 119 -6.38 -9.92 -1.31
CA LEU A 119 -6.19 -8.82 -0.37
C LEU A 119 -6.38 -7.46 -1.04
N SER A 120 -5.76 -7.21 -2.20
CA SER A 120 -5.88 -5.93 -2.90
C SER A 120 -7.32 -5.66 -3.36
N ARG A 121 -8.06 -6.70 -3.75
CA ARG A 121 -9.50 -6.59 -4.02
C ARG A 121 -10.33 -6.30 -2.78
N GLY A 122 -9.94 -6.86 -1.63
CA GLY A 122 -10.54 -6.55 -0.34
C GLY A 122 -10.36 -5.07 -0.01
N VAL A 123 -9.13 -4.57 -0.09
CA VAL A 123 -8.76 -3.16 0.07
C VAL A 123 -9.59 -2.25 -0.86
N ALA A 124 -9.62 -2.56 -2.15
CA ALA A 124 -10.41 -1.80 -3.14
C ALA A 124 -11.90 -1.77 -2.81
N SER A 125 -12.44 -2.88 -2.31
CA SER A 125 -13.85 -2.97 -1.90
C SER A 125 -14.14 -2.12 -0.67
N CYS A 126 -13.22 -2.10 0.30
CA CYS A 126 -13.34 -1.25 1.48
C CYS A 126 -13.38 0.24 1.11
N PHE A 127 -12.58 0.69 0.16
CA PHE A 127 -12.62 2.07 -0.33
C PHE A 127 -13.94 2.42 -1.01
N CYS A 128 -14.52 1.51 -1.79
CA CYS A 128 -15.86 1.72 -2.37
C CYS A 128 -16.94 1.87 -1.29
N MET A 129 -16.75 1.32 -0.08
CA MET A 129 -17.70 1.41 1.04
C MET A 129 -17.45 2.58 1.98
N GLN A 130 -16.27 3.20 1.94
CA GLN A 130 -15.90 4.29 2.86
C GLN A 130 -16.52 5.64 2.49
N HIS A 131 -17.45 5.70 1.52
CA HIS A 131 -18.10 6.94 1.08
C HIS A 131 -17.11 8.06 0.77
N LEU A 132 -15.96 7.71 0.17
CA LEU A 132 -14.95 8.69 -0.22
C LEU A 132 -15.60 9.68 -1.20
N GLU A 133 -15.75 10.92 -0.75
CA GLU A 133 -16.54 11.95 -1.42
C GLU A 133 -15.90 12.34 -2.77
N ARG A 134 -16.74 12.80 -3.70
CA ARG A 134 -16.24 13.58 -4.84
C ARG A 134 -16.11 15.03 -4.37
N PRO A 135 -15.01 15.73 -4.64
CA PRO A 135 -14.86 17.14 -4.28
C PRO A 135 -15.99 18.02 -4.82
N ASP A 136 -16.60 17.67 -5.96
CA ASP A 136 -17.79 18.34 -6.52
C ASP A 136 -19.02 18.37 -5.60
N CYS A 137 -19.12 17.46 -4.62
CA CYS A 137 -20.18 17.52 -3.60
C CYS A 137 -20.14 18.82 -2.78
N TRP A 138 -19.02 19.56 -2.83
CA TRP A 138 -18.76 20.75 -2.05
C TRP A 138 -19.02 22.04 -2.85
N ALA A 139 -18.97 21.99 -4.18
CA ALA A 139 -18.79 23.18 -5.00
C ALA A 139 -20.07 23.74 -5.65
N ASP A 140 -21.09 22.92 -5.96
CA ASP A 140 -22.19 23.41 -6.80
C ASP A 140 -23.58 23.50 -6.12
N GLU A 141 -23.93 24.78 -5.93
CA GLU A 141 -25.22 25.43 -5.72
C GLU A 141 -25.79 25.56 -4.29
N PRO A 142 -26.09 26.81 -3.85
CA PRO A 142 -27.11 27.07 -2.84
C PRO A 142 -28.49 26.74 -3.46
N ARG A 143 -28.76 25.46 -3.71
CA ARG A 143 -30.14 24.99 -3.74
C ARG A 143 -30.63 25.14 -2.31
N GLY A 144 -31.56 26.08 -2.14
CA GLY A 144 -32.17 26.40 -0.85
C GLY A 144 -32.43 25.14 -0.04
N ASP A 145 -32.05 25.22 1.23
CA ASP A 145 -32.30 24.28 2.32
C ASP A 145 -31.29 23.15 2.56
N CYS A 146 -30.27 22.97 1.71
CA CYS A 146 -29.14 22.09 2.04
C CYS A 146 -28.02 22.88 2.76
N HIS A 147 -28.28 23.36 3.97
CA HIS A 147 -27.24 24.01 4.78
C HIS A 147 -26.15 23.01 5.19
N PRO A 148 -24.87 23.21 4.81
CA PRO A 148 -23.74 22.43 5.33
C PRO A 148 -23.32 23.02 6.68
N GLY A 149 -24.25 23.03 7.63
CA GLY A 149 -24.11 23.73 8.90
C GLY A 149 -24.51 22.85 10.08
N ARG A 150 -23.56 22.03 10.55
CA ARG A 150 -23.50 21.46 11.92
C ARG A 150 -24.61 20.51 12.41
N ASP A 151 -25.70 20.28 11.69
CA ASP A 151 -26.76 19.34 12.12
C ASP A 151 -26.69 17.94 11.46
N TRP A 152 -25.47 17.43 11.21
CA TRP A 152 -25.26 16.04 10.74
C TRP A 152 -25.73 14.96 11.73
N PHE A 153 -26.14 15.32 12.95
CA PHE A 153 -26.44 14.36 14.01
C PHE A 153 -27.90 14.28 14.45
N ILE A 154 -28.78 15.23 14.11
CA ILE A 154 -30.14 15.23 14.67
C ILE A 154 -31.14 15.84 13.68
N ALA A 155 -31.87 15.01 12.93
CA ALA A 155 -33.34 14.99 12.88
C ALA A 155 -33.93 14.30 11.63
N GLY A 156 -34.86 13.37 11.87
CA GLY A 156 -36.11 13.27 11.09
C GLY A 156 -36.09 12.40 9.83
N ASP A 157 -36.24 11.09 10.01
CA ASP A 157 -37.19 10.13 9.40
C ASP A 157 -37.52 10.18 7.88
N GLY A 158 -36.86 11.02 7.09
CA GLY A 158 -37.22 11.34 5.71
C GLY A 158 -36.04 11.28 4.74
N TRP A 159 -35.07 10.39 4.99
CA TRP A 159 -33.97 10.13 4.05
C TRP A 159 -34.54 9.49 2.78
N SER A 160 -34.51 10.19 1.65
CA SER A 160 -34.69 9.52 0.36
C SER A 160 -33.44 8.66 0.10
N GLU A 161 -33.63 7.36 -0.15
CA GLU A 161 -32.58 6.40 -0.51
C GLU A 161 -31.79 6.78 -1.79
N GLU A 162 -32.14 7.89 -2.44
CA GLU A 162 -31.60 8.29 -3.74
C GLU A 162 -30.29 9.08 -3.66
N TRP A 163 -29.89 9.55 -2.47
CA TRP A 163 -28.53 10.07 -2.23
C TRP A 163 -27.51 8.93 -2.05
N CYS A 164 -27.54 7.96 -2.95
CA CYS A 164 -26.51 6.92 -3.04
C CYS A 164 -25.29 7.49 -3.75
N CYS A 165 -24.20 7.61 -3.00
CA CYS A 165 -22.85 7.92 -3.48
C CYS A 165 -22.58 7.16 -4.78
N SER A 166 -22.56 7.87 -5.91
CA SER A 166 -22.11 7.27 -7.15
C SER A 166 -20.64 6.91 -6.98
N PRO A 167 -20.19 5.69 -7.34
CA PRO A 167 -18.78 5.34 -7.29
C PRO A 167 -17.94 6.44 -7.94
N SER A 168 -16.71 6.64 -7.44
CA SER A 168 -15.79 7.65 -8.00
C SER A 168 -15.68 7.55 -9.52
N GLU A 169 -15.88 6.34 -10.07
CA GLU A 169 -15.91 6.01 -11.49
C GLU A 169 -17.24 5.42 -11.98
N GLY A 170 -17.51 5.58 -13.29
CA GLY A 170 -18.61 4.87 -13.95
C GLY A 170 -18.41 3.35 -13.90
N ARG A 171 -19.51 2.57 -13.99
CA ARG A 171 -19.45 1.09 -13.90
C ARG A 171 -18.47 0.46 -14.90
N SER A 172 -18.31 1.04 -16.09
CA SER A 172 -17.36 0.59 -17.12
C SER A 172 -15.90 0.86 -16.78
N GLN A 173 -15.61 1.85 -15.95
CA GLN A 173 -14.25 2.30 -15.56
C GLN A 173 -13.77 1.64 -14.26
N MET A 174 -14.68 1.14 -13.44
CA MET A 174 -14.35 0.42 -12.19
C MET A 174 -13.31 -0.71 -12.32
N PRO A 175 -13.27 -1.52 -13.40
CA PRO A 175 -12.22 -2.51 -13.57
C PRO A 175 -10.81 -1.91 -13.59
N GLU A 176 -10.63 -0.79 -14.30
CA GLU A 176 -9.34 -0.10 -14.38
C GLU A 176 -8.97 0.59 -13.07
N TRP A 177 -9.94 1.23 -12.42
CA TRP A 177 -9.75 1.80 -11.08
C TRP A 177 -9.26 0.74 -10.09
N ARG A 178 -9.89 -0.45 -10.07
CA ARG A 178 -9.47 -1.58 -9.21
C ARG A 178 -8.09 -2.12 -9.58
N ALA A 179 -7.75 -2.12 -10.88
CA ALA A 179 -6.41 -2.50 -11.33
C ALA A 179 -5.35 -1.54 -10.79
N ARG A 180 -5.59 -0.22 -10.85
CA ARG A 180 -4.69 0.80 -10.29
C ARG A 180 -4.55 0.73 -8.77
N VAL A 181 -5.64 0.48 -8.05
CA VAL A 181 -5.58 0.22 -6.60
C VAL A 181 -4.72 -1.01 -6.33
N SER A 182 -4.93 -2.11 -7.07
CA SER A 182 -4.14 -3.33 -6.89
C SER A 182 -2.66 -3.10 -7.18
N HIS A 183 -2.34 -2.39 -8.25
CA HIS A 183 -0.98 -2.01 -8.61
C HIS A 183 -0.28 -1.23 -7.49
N ALA A 184 -0.94 -0.18 -6.99
CA ALA A 184 -0.40 0.63 -5.91
C ALA A 184 -0.27 -0.15 -4.60
N VAL A 185 -1.21 -1.05 -4.29
CA VAL A 185 -1.09 -1.97 -3.15
C VAL A 185 0.14 -2.87 -3.31
N PHE A 186 0.33 -3.53 -4.45
CA PHE A 186 1.48 -4.41 -4.64
C PHE A 186 2.81 -3.67 -4.54
N ARG A 187 2.93 -2.50 -5.18
CA ARG A 187 4.13 -1.65 -5.06
C ARG A 187 4.39 -1.23 -3.62
N LEU A 188 3.35 -0.85 -2.88
CA LEU A 188 3.49 -0.49 -1.47
C LEU A 188 3.95 -1.67 -0.61
N LEU A 189 3.44 -2.88 -0.87
CA LEU A 189 3.90 -4.10 -0.20
C LEU A 189 5.36 -4.44 -0.55
N ILE A 190 5.79 -4.25 -1.80
CA ILE A 190 7.18 -4.45 -2.22
C ILE A 190 8.11 -3.49 -1.48
N VAL A 191 7.77 -2.18 -1.47
CA VAL A 191 8.57 -1.16 -0.78
C VAL A 191 8.59 -1.40 0.73
N GLY A 192 7.44 -1.75 1.33
CA GLY A 192 7.34 -2.11 2.75
C GLY A 192 8.27 -3.28 3.11
N ALA A 193 8.25 -4.36 2.31
CA ALA A 193 9.13 -5.51 2.50
C ALA A 193 10.62 -5.14 2.32
N ALA A 194 10.96 -4.37 1.28
CA ALA A 194 12.34 -3.96 0.99
C ALA A 194 12.96 -3.12 2.12
N LEU A 195 12.17 -2.22 2.71
CA LEU A 195 12.62 -1.31 3.76
C LEU A 195 12.57 -1.93 5.16
N THR A 196 12.00 -3.12 5.32
CA THR A 196 11.80 -3.71 6.65
C THR A 196 13.09 -3.90 7.42
N GLY A 197 14.17 -4.37 6.76
CA GLY A 197 15.47 -4.50 7.42
C GLY A 197 15.97 -3.16 7.97
N ALA A 198 15.89 -2.09 7.18
CA ALA A 198 16.35 -0.76 7.60
C ALA A 198 15.56 -0.19 8.78
N TYR A 199 14.23 -0.38 8.80
CA TYR A 199 13.36 0.10 9.89
C TYR A 199 13.40 -0.80 11.14
N GLN A 200 13.84 -2.06 11.02
CA GLN A 200 14.06 -2.94 12.17
C GLN A 200 15.48 -2.83 12.74
N GLU A 201 16.48 -2.41 11.95
CA GLU A 201 17.89 -2.34 12.35
C GLU A 201 18.11 -1.61 13.69
N PRO A 202 17.52 -0.43 13.97
CA PRO A 202 17.74 0.26 15.24
C PRO A 202 17.41 -0.61 16.46
N LEU A 203 16.32 -1.39 16.40
CA LEU A 203 15.90 -2.24 17.51
C LEU A 203 16.74 -3.52 17.62
N PHE A 204 17.26 -4.05 16.51
CA PHE A 204 18.21 -5.16 16.54
C PHE A 204 19.56 -4.71 17.15
N ARG A 205 20.09 -3.58 16.71
CA ARG A 205 21.32 -2.99 17.28
C ARG A 205 21.17 -2.65 18.75
N ALA A 206 20.00 -2.16 19.15
CA ALA A 206 19.71 -1.88 20.55
C ALA A 206 19.83 -3.14 21.43
N ARG A 207 19.38 -4.31 20.98
CA ARG A 207 19.47 -5.57 21.75
C ARG A 207 20.90 -5.99 22.07
N GLU A 208 21.82 -5.69 21.15
CA GLU A 208 23.25 -6.03 21.24
C GLU A 208 24.07 -4.90 21.87
N HIS A 209 23.45 -3.76 22.19
CA HIS A 209 24.16 -2.59 22.70
C HIS A 209 24.65 -2.81 24.15
N PRO A 210 25.87 -2.37 24.50
CA PRO A 210 26.43 -2.58 25.84
C PRO A 210 25.77 -1.73 26.93
N ASP A 211 25.17 -0.58 26.58
CA ASP A 211 24.43 0.25 27.54
C ASP A 211 23.04 -0.37 27.83
N PRO A 212 22.72 -0.70 29.09
CA PRO A 212 21.43 -1.30 29.46
C PRO A 212 20.22 -0.40 29.18
N ASP A 213 20.37 0.92 29.17
CA ASP A 213 19.29 1.86 28.83
C ASP A 213 18.87 1.64 27.37
N ILE A 214 19.85 1.57 26.46
CA ILE A 214 19.62 1.30 25.04
C ILE A 214 19.10 -0.12 24.83
N GLN A 215 19.61 -1.11 25.58
CA GLN A 215 19.10 -2.49 25.49
C GLN A 215 17.62 -2.59 25.91
N ALA A 216 17.21 -1.80 26.90
CA ALA A 216 15.82 -1.74 27.34
C ALA A 216 14.88 -1.16 26.27
N LEU A 217 15.37 -0.31 25.36
CA LEU A 217 14.59 0.24 24.23
C LEU A 217 13.91 -0.87 23.41
N ALA A 218 14.67 -1.91 23.03
CA ALA A 218 14.16 -3.04 22.25
C ALA A 218 13.13 -3.87 23.02
N GLN A 219 13.30 -3.99 24.35
CA GLN A 219 12.35 -4.70 25.21
C GLN A 219 11.05 -3.91 25.39
N ARG A 220 11.14 -2.57 25.53
CA ARG A 220 9.95 -1.71 25.60
C ARG A 220 9.19 -1.74 24.29
N ALA A 221 9.88 -1.72 23.15
CA ALA A 221 9.25 -1.84 21.85
C ALA A 221 8.36 -3.10 21.77
N GLN A 222 8.83 -4.20 22.37
CA GLN A 222 8.09 -5.46 22.39
C GLN A 222 6.86 -5.49 23.32
N ARG A 223 6.72 -4.58 24.28
CA ARG A 223 5.69 -4.67 25.35
C ARG A 223 4.53 -3.70 25.17
N VAL A 224 4.64 -2.71 24.30
CA VAL A 224 3.63 -1.65 24.19
C VAL A 224 2.44 -2.16 23.36
N ALA A 225 1.26 -2.18 23.97
CA ALA A 225 0.00 -2.27 23.27
C ALA A 225 -0.31 -0.91 22.61
N PRO A 226 -0.83 -0.86 21.37
CA PRO A 226 -1.22 0.40 20.75
C PRO A 226 -2.44 0.98 21.46
N GLY A 227 -2.51 2.31 21.49
CA GLY A 227 -3.60 3.05 22.12
C GLY A 227 -3.43 3.36 23.61
N VAL A 228 -2.37 2.89 24.27
CA VAL A 228 -2.05 3.32 25.65
C VAL A 228 -1.31 4.66 25.59
N GLU A 229 -2.02 5.75 25.90
CA GLU A 229 -1.44 7.09 26.08
C GLU A 229 -0.34 7.05 27.15
N GLY A 230 0.82 7.63 26.82
CA GLY A 230 2.08 7.43 27.56
C GLY A 230 3.13 6.60 26.80
N ARG A 231 3.04 6.54 25.45
CA ARG A 231 4.04 5.97 24.55
C ARG A 231 5.45 6.27 25.06
N GLY A 232 6.21 5.20 25.26
CA GLY A 232 7.49 5.19 25.98
C GLY A 232 8.34 6.41 25.67
N THR A 233 8.39 7.34 26.62
CA THR A 233 9.28 8.49 26.56
C THR A 233 10.69 7.99 26.33
N LEU A 234 11.32 8.46 25.25
CA LEU A 234 12.71 8.15 25.01
C LEU A 234 13.55 9.01 25.95
N THR A 235 14.51 8.37 26.60
CA THR A 235 15.59 9.11 27.25
C THR A 235 16.42 9.83 26.18
N GLN A 236 17.13 10.89 26.56
CA GLN A 236 18.03 11.58 25.61
C GLN A 236 19.05 10.61 25.00
N LYS A 237 19.59 9.67 25.79
CA LYS A 237 20.51 8.65 25.28
C LYS A 237 19.88 7.77 24.19
N GLU A 238 18.64 7.33 24.39
CA GLU A 238 17.94 6.50 23.40
C GLU A 238 17.60 7.31 22.15
N MET A 239 17.27 8.59 22.30
CA MET A 239 17.10 9.51 21.18
C MET A 239 18.42 9.65 20.39
N ASP A 240 19.52 9.96 21.06
CA ASP A 240 20.85 10.10 20.45
C ASP A 240 21.29 8.81 19.76
N PHE A 241 20.90 7.64 20.29
CA PHE A 241 21.11 6.34 19.65
C PHE A 241 20.27 6.18 18.39
N LEU A 242 18.96 6.44 18.45
CA LEU A 242 18.06 6.28 17.31
C LEU A 242 18.41 7.24 16.16
N LEU A 243 18.83 8.46 16.46
CA LEU A 243 19.23 9.46 15.47
C LEU A 243 20.52 9.11 14.71
N GLN A 244 21.21 8.01 15.05
CA GLN A 244 22.33 7.50 14.24
C GLN A 244 21.86 6.77 12.97
N PHE A 245 20.57 6.42 12.90
CA PHE A 245 19.99 5.70 11.78
C PHE A 245 19.23 6.65 10.87
N ALA A 246 19.52 6.60 9.56
CA ALA A 246 18.91 7.51 8.59
C ALA A 246 17.38 7.43 8.54
N VAL A 247 16.77 6.29 8.89
CA VAL A 247 15.31 6.14 8.97
C VAL A 247 14.66 6.88 10.14
N CYS A 248 15.45 7.29 11.14
CA CYS A 248 14.99 8.00 12.35
C CYS A 248 15.43 9.46 12.39
N ASP A 249 16.52 9.81 11.71
CA ASP A 249 17.07 11.16 11.74
C ASP A 249 16.34 12.09 10.77
N LEU A 250 15.56 13.05 11.28
CA LEU A 250 14.82 14.03 10.46
C LEU A 250 15.72 14.87 9.55
N ASP A 251 17.01 15.00 9.89
CA ASP A 251 17.97 15.85 9.21
C ASP A 251 19.10 15.05 8.53
N ALA A 252 18.85 13.76 8.27
CA ALA A 252 19.83 12.90 7.60
C ALA A 252 20.19 13.48 6.22
N THR A 253 21.49 13.52 5.90
CA THR A 253 21.95 14.00 4.58
C THR A 253 21.40 13.13 3.44
N LEU A 254 21.34 13.68 2.23
CA LEU A 254 20.86 12.93 1.07
C LEU A 254 21.70 11.68 0.83
N GLU A 255 23.02 11.70 1.08
CA GLU A 255 23.88 10.51 0.96
C GLU A 255 23.55 9.44 2.01
N ALA A 256 23.25 9.84 3.24
CA ALA A 256 22.86 8.91 4.30
C ALA A 256 21.49 8.26 4.00
N GLN A 257 20.55 9.05 3.49
CA GLN A 257 19.27 8.54 3.01
C GLN A 257 19.45 7.63 1.78
N ASP A 258 20.33 8.00 0.86
CA ASP A 258 20.65 7.22 -0.35
C ASP A 258 21.17 5.82 -0.04
N ALA A 259 22.02 5.70 0.97
CA ALA A 259 22.56 4.42 1.42
C ALA A 259 21.47 3.43 1.90
N VAL A 260 20.28 3.93 2.25
CA VAL A 260 19.13 3.14 2.71
C VAL A 260 18.04 3.03 1.65
N PHE A 261 17.61 4.16 1.10
CA PHE A 261 16.44 4.26 0.23
C PHE A 261 16.77 4.17 -1.26
N GLY A 262 18.00 4.50 -1.67
CA GLY A 262 18.41 4.56 -3.08
C GLY A 262 18.10 3.30 -3.87
N PRO A 263 18.52 2.09 -3.41
CA PRO A 263 18.31 0.86 -4.17
C PRO A 263 16.84 0.52 -4.46
N ILE A 264 15.91 0.89 -3.57
CA ILE A 264 14.48 0.65 -3.76
C ILE A 264 13.80 1.81 -4.48
N ALA A 265 14.28 3.05 -4.30
CA ALA A 265 13.81 4.21 -5.08
C ALA A 265 14.18 4.09 -6.56
N ASP A 266 15.43 3.73 -6.87
CA ASP A 266 15.90 3.50 -8.23
C ASP A 266 15.08 2.37 -8.89
N TRP A 267 14.81 1.27 -8.17
CA TRP A 267 13.96 0.18 -8.67
C TRP A 267 12.52 0.65 -8.93
N LEU A 268 11.93 1.42 -8.01
CA LEU A 268 10.55 1.89 -8.15
C LEU A 268 10.41 2.85 -9.33
N LEU A 269 11.38 3.75 -9.52
CA LEU A 269 11.45 4.64 -10.68
C LEU A 269 11.48 3.84 -11.99
N GLU A 270 12.43 2.91 -12.11
CA GLU A 270 12.59 2.11 -13.33
C GLU A 270 11.39 1.17 -13.54
N SER A 271 10.77 0.66 -12.47
CA SER A 271 9.53 -0.12 -12.55
C SER A 271 8.36 0.71 -13.10
N ILE A 272 8.16 1.94 -12.61
CA ILE A 272 7.16 2.86 -13.14
C ILE A 272 7.44 3.16 -14.62
N LEU A 273 8.70 3.44 -14.96
CA LEU A 273 9.08 3.81 -16.32
C LEU A 273 9.14 2.62 -17.32
N SER A 274 9.14 1.39 -16.82
CA SER A 274 9.05 0.18 -17.63
C SER A 274 7.62 -0.15 -18.08
N ASP A 275 6.61 0.45 -17.45
CA ASP A 275 5.21 0.30 -17.85
C ASP A 275 4.93 1.15 -19.10
N GLU A 276 5.26 0.59 -20.26
CA GLU A 276 5.06 1.23 -21.57
C GLU A 276 3.60 1.65 -21.80
N THR A 277 2.64 0.88 -21.28
CA THR A 277 1.21 1.17 -21.47
C THR A 277 0.83 2.44 -20.71
N SER A 278 1.19 2.53 -19.43
CA SER A 278 0.92 3.72 -18.61
C SER A 278 1.67 4.95 -19.12
N ARG A 279 2.91 4.79 -19.60
CA ARG A 279 3.70 5.88 -20.20
C ARG A 279 3.11 6.41 -21.50
N GLN A 280 2.70 5.52 -22.40
CA GLN A 280 2.03 5.90 -23.65
C GLN A 280 0.70 6.61 -23.34
N ALA A 281 -0.08 6.08 -22.39
CA ALA A 281 -1.33 6.71 -21.97
C ALA A 281 -1.11 8.13 -21.42
N MET A 282 -0.11 8.33 -20.56
CA MET A 282 0.22 9.66 -20.03
C MET A 282 0.73 10.59 -21.13
N THR A 283 1.60 10.11 -22.02
CA THR A 283 2.12 10.90 -23.15
C THR A 283 0.99 11.37 -24.06
N LEU A 284 0.05 10.47 -24.40
CA LEU A 284 -1.11 10.81 -25.22
C LEU A 284 -1.98 11.89 -24.55
N ARG A 285 -2.17 11.85 -23.22
CA ARG A 285 -2.89 12.91 -22.49
C ARG A 285 -2.22 14.27 -22.63
N PHE A 286 -0.89 14.31 -22.60
CA PHE A 286 -0.10 15.54 -22.83
C PHE A 286 -0.20 16.06 -24.27
N GLU A 287 -0.15 15.17 -25.26
CA GLU A 287 -0.32 15.53 -26.66
C GLU A 287 -1.73 16.07 -26.95
N GLU A 288 -2.75 15.45 -26.35
CA GLU A 288 -4.17 15.81 -26.53
C GLU A 288 -4.67 16.89 -25.57
N ARG A 289 -3.83 17.36 -24.64
CA ARG A 289 -4.15 18.39 -23.62
C ARG A 289 -5.41 18.07 -22.81
N ARG A 290 -5.55 16.82 -22.38
CA ARG A 290 -6.71 16.36 -21.61
C ARG A 290 -6.33 15.95 -20.19
N GLY A 291 -7.33 15.93 -19.31
CA GLY A 291 -7.15 15.65 -17.90
C GLY A 291 -6.11 16.55 -17.25
N ARG A 292 -5.18 15.95 -16.48
CA ARG A 292 -4.11 16.64 -15.74
C ARG A 292 -3.20 17.45 -16.64
N ALA A 293 -2.94 16.96 -17.85
CA ALA A 293 -2.04 17.64 -18.78
C ALA A 293 -2.60 18.98 -19.28
N ARG A 294 -3.93 19.16 -19.23
CA ARG A 294 -4.59 20.41 -19.58
C ARG A 294 -4.12 21.54 -18.65
N PHE A 295 -4.12 21.28 -17.34
CA PHE A 295 -3.72 22.26 -16.31
C PHE A 295 -2.27 22.71 -16.51
N CYS A 296 -1.39 21.77 -16.83
CA CYS A 296 0.04 22.03 -17.02
C CYS A 296 0.34 22.95 -18.22
N LEU A 297 -0.51 22.92 -19.25
CA LEU A 297 -0.26 23.61 -20.53
C LEU A 297 -1.06 24.91 -20.70
N GLU A 298 -2.25 25.02 -20.10
CA GLU A 298 -3.15 26.16 -20.33
C GLU A 298 -2.95 27.32 -19.33
N GLU A 299 -2.47 27.07 -18.10
CA GLU A 299 -2.43 28.09 -17.03
C GLU A 299 -1.11 28.87 -16.89
N ALA A 300 -0.19 28.76 -17.85
CA ALA A 300 1.11 29.45 -17.83
C ALA A 300 1.02 31.01 -17.76
N GLY A 301 -0.19 31.59 -17.79
CA GLY A 301 -0.41 33.03 -17.71
C GLY A 301 -0.93 33.58 -16.39
N HIS A 302 -1.46 32.77 -15.45
CA HIS A 302 -2.12 33.28 -14.23
C HIS A 302 -1.65 32.68 -12.90
N TYR A 303 -0.93 31.55 -12.93
CA TYR A 303 -0.38 30.90 -11.73
C TYR A 303 1.10 30.55 -11.96
N PRO A 304 1.90 30.35 -10.88
CA PRO A 304 3.20 29.70 -11.03
C PRO A 304 2.95 28.40 -11.81
N GLY A 305 3.62 28.24 -12.96
CA GLY A 305 3.41 27.08 -13.83
C GLY A 305 3.60 25.75 -13.09
N CYS A 306 3.26 24.64 -13.77
CA CYS A 306 3.39 23.29 -13.20
C CYS A 306 4.67 23.13 -12.37
N PRO A 307 4.59 22.77 -11.07
CA PRO A 307 5.75 22.70 -10.20
C PRO A 307 6.72 21.58 -10.62
N LEU A 308 6.25 20.65 -11.46
CA LEU A 308 7.04 19.54 -11.95
C LEU A 308 8.02 20.01 -13.03
N GLY A 309 9.27 19.56 -12.93
CA GLY A 309 10.28 19.77 -13.97
C GLY A 309 9.87 19.18 -15.33
N THR A 310 10.50 19.67 -16.40
CA THR A 310 10.30 19.13 -17.75
C THR A 310 10.97 17.77 -17.96
N THR A 311 11.90 17.41 -17.09
CA THR A 311 12.64 16.15 -17.08
C THR A 311 12.86 15.70 -15.64
N LEU A 312 13.31 14.45 -15.46
CA LEU A 312 13.86 13.97 -14.20
C LEU A 312 15.10 14.79 -13.80
N ALA A 313 15.50 14.68 -12.53
CA ALA A 313 16.66 15.38 -11.98
C ALA A 313 17.98 15.01 -12.67
N ASP A 314 18.07 13.80 -13.25
CA ASP A 314 19.22 13.34 -14.03
C ASP A 314 19.16 13.78 -15.52
N GLY A 315 18.13 14.53 -15.90
CA GLY A 315 17.88 15.01 -17.27
C GLY A 315 17.23 13.98 -18.21
N ARG A 316 16.91 12.77 -17.75
CA ARG A 316 16.16 11.77 -18.53
C ARG A 316 14.64 12.00 -18.44
N GLY A 317 13.91 11.27 -19.26
CA GLY A 317 12.44 11.26 -19.27
C GLY A 317 11.82 12.50 -19.92
N THR A 318 10.49 12.51 -19.95
CA THR A 318 9.67 13.63 -20.43
C THR A 318 8.88 14.24 -19.28
N HIS A 319 8.26 15.40 -19.51
CA HIS A 319 7.35 15.99 -18.53
C HIS A 319 6.15 15.06 -18.21
N SER A 320 5.65 14.31 -19.21
CA SER A 320 4.63 13.27 -19.00
C SER A 320 5.14 12.11 -18.13
N ASP A 321 6.41 11.72 -18.26
CA ASP A 321 7.03 10.70 -17.38
C ASP A 321 7.06 11.19 -15.92
N VAL A 322 7.41 12.47 -15.68
CA VAL A 322 7.43 13.07 -14.33
C VAL A 322 6.03 13.03 -13.69
N HIS A 323 4.98 13.42 -14.42
CA HIS A 323 3.60 13.32 -13.93
C HIS A 323 3.18 11.87 -13.64
N LEU A 324 3.55 10.92 -14.50
CA LEU A 324 3.26 9.51 -14.24
C LEU A 324 3.91 9.05 -12.93
N ILE A 325 5.16 9.40 -12.70
CA ILE A 325 5.88 9.02 -11.48
C ILE A 325 5.22 9.62 -10.24
N VAL A 326 4.94 10.93 -10.25
CA VAL A 326 4.25 11.59 -9.12
C VAL A 326 2.92 10.92 -8.86
N TRP A 327 2.13 10.67 -9.91
CA TRP A 327 0.82 10.04 -9.77
C TRP A 327 0.88 8.64 -9.14
N GLU A 328 1.86 7.82 -9.54
CA GLU A 328 2.09 6.50 -8.93
C GLU A 328 2.50 6.59 -7.46
N LEU A 329 3.40 7.51 -7.11
CA LEU A 329 3.82 7.74 -5.72
C LEU A 329 2.67 8.22 -4.84
N MET A 330 1.84 9.12 -5.36
CA MET A 330 0.74 9.71 -4.61
C MET A 330 -0.35 8.68 -4.33
N LYS A 331 -0.65 7.78 -5.29
CA LYS A 331 -1.50 6.60 -5.02
C LYS A 331 -0.95 5.72 -3.90
N MET A 332 0.37 5.48 -3.89
CA MET A 332 1.02 4.70 -2.83
C MET A 332 0.97 5.42 -1.47
N MET A 333 1.26 6.72 -1.43
CA MET A 333 1.18 7.53 -0.21
C MET A 333 -0.24 7.60 0.35
N TRP A 334 -1.23 7.77 -0.52
CA TRP A 334 -2.65 7.72 -0.16
C TRP A 334 -3.02 6.37 0.46
N LEU A 335 -2.49 5.27 -0.06
CA LEU A 335 -2.70 3.96 0.54
C LEU A 335 -2.04 3.84 1.92
N VAL A 336 -0.87 4.45 2.15
CA VAL A 336 -0.20 4.41 3.45
C VAL A 336 -1.14 4.92 4.53
N SER A 337 -1.78 6.07 4.34
CA SER A 337 -2.68 6.66 5.33
C SER A 337 -3.93 5.82 5.57
N ARG A 338 -4.48 5.19 4.53
CA ARG A 338 -5.70 4.36 4.64
C ARG A 338 -5.44 2.95 5.18
N ILE A 339 -4.28 2.38 4.89
CA ILE A 339 -3.85 1.07 5.42
C ILE A 339 -3.40 1.19 6.88
N ARG A 340 -3.17 2.41 7.42
CA ARG A 340 -2.82 2.58 8.84
C ARG A 340 -3.86 1.90 9.73
N LEU A 341 -3.36 1.01 10.59
CA LEU A 341 -4.17 0.19 11.48
C LEU A 341 -4.67 0.96 12.72
N ASP A 342 -4.20 2.19 12.89
CA ASP A 342 -4.43 3.01 14.09
C ASP A 342 -5.31 4.24 13.80
N SER A 343 -5.91 4.38 12.61
CA SER A 343 -6.90 5.45 12.38
C SER A 343 -8.25 5.01 12.95
N PRO A 344 -8.70 5.56 14.10
CA PRO A 344 -9.94 5.13 14.75
C PRO A 344 -11.19 5.42 13.91
N TRP A 345 -11.07 6.29 12.92
CA TRP A 345 -12.19 6.72 12.09
C TRP A 345 -12.19 6.08 10.70
N TYR A 346 -11.03 5.71 10.14
CA TYR A 346 -10.93 5.31 8.73
C TYR A 346 -9.99 4.12 8.42
N GLY A 347 -9.37 3.50 9.43
CA GLY A 347 -8.50 2.34 9.20
C GLY A 347 -9.28 1.14 8.65
N ILE A 348 -8.76 0.51 7.60
CA ILE A 348 -9.41 -0.68 7.01
C ILE A 348 -9.23 -1.94 7.87
N PHE A 349 -8.22 -1.93 8.75
CA PHE A 349 -7.84 -3.09 9.53
C PHE A 349 -8.33 -2.96 10.97
N ASP A 350 -9.09 -3.96 11.43
CA ASP A 350 -9.51 -4.09 12.82
C ASP A 350 -8.50 -4.98 13.57
N ARG A 351 -7.79 -4.38 14.54
CA ARG A 351 -6.79 -5.05 15.38
C ARG A 351 -7.25 -5.35 16.80
N ASP A 352 -8.43 -4.88 17.21
CA ASP A 352 -8.86 -4.94 18.61
C ASP A 352 -9.64 -6.19 18.99
N THR A 353 -9.89 -7.06 18.01
CA THR A 353 -10.48 -8.36 18.32
C THR A 353 -9.38 -9.36 18.72
N PRO A 354 -9.49 -10.03 19.90
CA PRO A 354 -8.57 -11.09 20.27
C PRO A 354 -8.47 -12.14 19.15
N CYS A 355 -7.24 -12.59 18.91
CA CYS A 355 -6.96 -13.64 17.92
C CYS A 355 -7.92 -14.81 18.16
N PRO A 356 -8.63 -15.33 17.14
CA PRO A 356 -9.26 -16.63 17.31
C PRO A 356 -8.17 -17.59 17.79
N PRO A 357 -8.44 -18.47 18.78
CA PRO A 357 -7.45 -19.41 19.28
C PRO A 357 -6.81 -20.08 18.07
N SER A 358 -5.52 -19.81 17.89
CA SER A 358 -4.75 -20.28 16.75
C SER A 358 -5.08 -21.74 16.51
N SER A 359 -5.16 -22.16 15.25
CA SER A 359 -5.09 -23.55 14.80
C SER A 359 -3.74 -24.22 15.15
N ARG A 360 -3.12 -23.84 16.29
CA ARG A 360 -2.07 -24.58 17.00
C ARG A 360 -2.68 -25.88 17.51
N GLY A 361 -2.76 -26.84 16.60
CA GLY A 361 -3.31 -28.14 16.89
C GLY A 361 -3.90 -28.72 15.62
N ALA A 362 -3.02 -29.14 14.71
CA ALA A 362 -3.34 -30.18 13.76
C ALA A 362 -3.56 -31.51 14.51
N ASP A 363 -4.56 -31.56 15.38
CA ASP A 363 -5.23 -32.79 15.77
C ASP A 363 -6.62 -32.77 15.12
N ALA A 364 -6.74 -33.63 14.13
CA ALA A 364 -7.89 -33.82 13.26
C ALA A 364 -9.18 -34.07 14.06
N GLY A 365 -10.08 -33.09 14.06
CA GLY A 365 -11.33 -33.18 14.80
C GLY A 365 -12.44 -32.28 14.29
N GLY A 366 -12.61 -32.18 12.96
CA GLY A 366 -13.89 -31.79 12.35
C GLY A 366 -14.41 -30.38 12.66
N SER A 367 -13.64 -29.32 12.36
CA SER A 367 -14.27 -28.01 12.18
C SER A 367 -15.07 -28.01 10.88
N ARG A 368 -16.38 -27.78 11.01
CA ARG A 368 -17.43 -27.86 9.97
C ARG A 368 -17.38 -26.74 8.90
N TRP A 369 -16.25 -26.08 8.74
CA TRP A 369 -16.06 -25.07 7.70
C TRP A 369 -15.48 -25.78 6.48
N GLY A 370 -16.21 -25.77 5.37
CA GLY A 370 -15.80 -26.46 4.13
C GLY A 370 -14.51 -25.90 3.53
N PRO A 371 -14.01 -26.48 2.42
CA PRO A 371 -12.73 -26.18 1.78
C PRO A 371 -12.60 -24.78 1.13
N LEU A 372 -13.48 -23.85 1.50
CA LEU A 372 -13.27 -22.41 1.34
C LEU A 372 -12.70 -21.87 2.66
N GLU A 373 -11.63 -22.51 3.13
CA GLU A 373 -10.82 -22.07 4.25
C GLU A 373 -10.40 -20.62 3.98
N THR A 374 -10.62 -19.77 4.98
CA THR A 374 -10.46 -18.31 4.92
C THR A 374 -9.26 -17.87 4.09
N GLU A 375 -9.51 -17.07 3.05
CA GLU A 375 -8.49 -16.45 2.22
C GLU A 375 -7.64 -15.52 3.11
N SER A 376 -6.51 -16.05 3.60
CA SER A 376 -5.49 -15.27 4.27
C SER A 376 -4.39 -14.89 3.29
N ALA A 377 -3.79 -13.73 3.52
CA ALA A 377 -2.68 -13.21 2.75
C ALA A 377 -1.58 -12.81 3.72
N VAL A 378 -0.37 -13.32 3.51
CA VAL A 378 0.81 -12.88 4.26
C VAL A 378 1.48 -11.77 3.46
N ALA A 379 1.65 -10.61 4.08
CA ALA A 379 2.21 -9.42 3.45
C ALA A 379 3.05 -8.61 4.44
N VAL A 380 3.97 -7.81 3.93
CA VAL A 380 4.64 -6.78 4.73
C VAL A 380 4.05 -5.42 4.41
N TYR A 381 3.37 -4.82 5.37
CA TYR A 381 2.75 -3.50 5.20
C TYR A 381 3.77 -2.39 5.44
N PHE A 382 3.82 -1.43 4.50
CA PHE A 382 4.57 -0.19 4.69
C PHE A 382 4.08 0.54 5.95
N GLY A 383 5.01 1.10 6.72
CA GLY A 383 4.73 1.66 8.04
C GLY A 383 4.83 0.61 9.14
N VAL A 384 4.26 -0.59 8.97
CA VAL A 384 4.37 -1.66 9.98
C VAL A 384 5.76 -2.27 9.99
N PHE A 385 6.33 -2.52 8.80
CA PHE A 385 7.66 -3.11 8.62
C PHE A 385 7.82 -4.44 9.36
N ARG A 386 6.83 -5.33 9.17
CA ARG A 386 6.76 -6.70 9.71
C ARG A 386 5.89 -7.55 8.80
N ALA A 387 6.13 -8.85 8.73
CA ALA A 387 5.21 -9.77 8.10
C ALA A 387 3.93 -9.97 8.93
N GLU A 388 2.78 -9.71 8.31
CA GLU A 388 1.45 -9.82 8.88
C GLU A 388 0.62 -10.79 8.01
N GLU A 389 -0.10 -11.70 8.65
CA GLU A 389 -1.14 -12.53 8.06
C GLU A 389 -2.49 -11.83 8.20
N THR A 390 -3.09 -11.53 7.07
CA THR A 390 -4.35 -10.80 6.96
C THR A 390 -5.46 -11.73 6.52
N PHE A 391 -6.52 -11.82 7.34
CA PHE A 391 -7.70 -12.60 7.03
C PHE A 391 -8.80 -11.70 6.46
N LEU A 392 -9.31 -12.07 5.30
CA LEU A 392 -10.50 -11.45 4.71
C LEU A 392 -11.74 -12.19 5.24
N LYS A 393 -12.47 -11.54 6.16
CA LYS A 393 -13.74 -12.11 6.64
C LYS A 393 -14.91 -11.40 5.96
N PRO A 394 -15.71 -12.10 5.13
CA PRO A 394 -17.00 -11.57 4.75
C PRO A 394 -17.87 -11.54 6.01
N VAL A 395 -18.33 -10.36 6.42
CA VAL A 395 -19.25 -10.24 7.55
C VAL A 395 -20.64 -10.62 7.08
N PHE A 396 -20.97 -11.90 7.18
CA PHE A 396 -22.34 -12.35 7.13
C PHE A 396 -22.94 -12.17 8.52
N GLY A 397 -23.41 -10.95 8.81
CA GLY A 397 -24.10 -10.65 10.06
C GLY A 397 -25.46 -11.34 10.11
N SER A 398 -25.60 -12.40 10.90
CA SER A 398 -26.88 -13.07 11.20
C SER A 398 -27.75 -12.31 12.22
N HIS A 399 -27.55 -10.99 12.40
CA HIS A 399 -28.26 -10.22 13.43
C HIS A 399 -29.14 -9.11 12.80
N PRO A 400 -30.47 -9.32 12.67
CA PRO A 400 -31.41 -8.44 11.94
C PRO A 400 -31.63 -7.03 12.53
N ARG A 401 -30.89 -6.63 13.57
CA ARG A 401 -31.15 -5.38 14.33
C ARG A 401 -29.99 -4.38 14.36
N VAL A 402 -28.85 -4.68 13.75
CA VAL A 402 -27.70 -3.74 13.59
C VAL A 402 -27.42 -3.50 12.10
N GLN A 403 -28.47 -3.52 11.28
CA GLN A 403 -28.40 -3.78 9.84
C GLN A 403 -28.41 -2.52 8.96
N SER A 404 -28.16 -1.33 9.51
CA SER A 404 -28.44 -0.11 8.73
C SER A 404 -27.23 0.52 8.04
N TRP A 405 -25.98 0.18 8.35
CA TRP A 405 -24.81 0.78 7.65
C TRP A 405 -23.44 0.14 7.96
N MET A 406 -23.28 -0.58 9.08
CA MET A 406 -21.99 -1.21 9.44
C MET A 406 -21.83 -2.68 9.01
N SER A 407 -22.92 -3.34 8.58
CA SER A 407 -22.97 -4.80 8.42
C SER A 407 -22.32 -5.35 7.16
N ASP A 408 -22.07 -4.51 6.14
CA ASP A 408 -21.48 -4.95 4.87
C ASP A 408 -19.97 -4.68 4.77
N ARG A 409 -19.36 -4.11 5.82
CA ARG A 409 -17.92 -3.85 5.81
C ARG A 409 -17.15 -5.17 5.76
N LEU A 410 -16.30 -5.30 4.75
CA LEU A 410 -15.25 -6.31 4.73
C LEU A 410 -14.26 -5.93 5.85
N TYR A 411 -14.14 -6.78 6.87
CA TYR A 411 -13.15 -6.55 7.93
C TYR A 411 -11.91 -7.35 7.60
N MET A 412 -10.79 -6.63 7.55
CA MET A 412 -9.47 -7.23 7.44
C MET A 412 -8.88 -7.31 8.83
N LYS A 413 -8.53 -8.51 9.27
CA LYS A 413 -7.84 -8.72 10.56
C LYS A 413 -6.43 -9.14 10.30
N THR A 414 -5.48 -8.41 10.87
CA THR A 414 -4.06 -8.68 10.71
C THR A 414 -3.48 -9.25 12.00
N TYR A 415 -2.60 -10.24 11.84
CA TYR A 415 -1.85 -10.85 12.91
C TYR A 415 -0.41 -11.01 12.48
N PRO A 416 0.56 -11.01 13.41
CA PRO A 416 1.92 -11.38 13.07
C PRO A 416 1.99 -12.74 12.36
N ALA A 417 2.58 -12.78 11.17
CA ALA A 417 2.72 -14.01 10.39
C ALA A 417 3.68 -15.00 11.07
N VAL A 418 4.67 -14.47 11.80
CA VAL A 418 5.55 -15.25 12.68
C VAL A 418 5.10 -15.02 14.12
N PRO A 419 4.47 -16.01 14.78
CA PRO A 419 4.02 -15.86 16.15
C PRO A 419 5.22 -15.65 17.07
N ALA A 420 5.03 -14.80 18.08
CA ALA A 420 6.02 -14.56 19.12
C ALA A 420 6.43 -15.88 19.78
N THR A 421 7.71 -16.02 20.13
CA THR A 421 8.17 -17.20 20.85
C THR A 421 7.52 -17.25 22.24
N PRO A 422 7.30 -18.42 22.85
CA PRO A 422 6.70 -18.53 24.18
C PRO A 422 7.44 -17.72 25.28
N GLU A 423 8.72 -17.43 25.08
CA GLU A 423 9.49 -16.55 25.98
C GLU A 423 9.07 -15.09 25.89
N GLN A 424 8.58 -14.63 24.72
CA GLN A 424 8.00 -13.30 24.52
C GLN A 424 6.57 -13.20 25.08
N ASP A 425 5.84 -14.32 25.17
CA ASP A 425 4.40 -14.37 25.50
C ASP A 425 4.11 -14.58 27.00
N ARG A 426 5.12 -14.44 27.89
CA ARG A 426 4.92 -14.57 29.35
C ARG A 426 4.24 -13.38 30.03
N GLY A 427 3.87 -12.34 29.28
CA GLY A 427 3.04 -11.23 29.78
C GLY A 427 1.55 -11.59 29.72
N ASP A 428 0.74 -11.09 30.66
CA ASP A 428 -0.71 -11.32 30.73
C ASP A 428 -1.35 -11.32 29.33
N GLY A 429 -1.82 -12.49 28.89
CA GLY A 429 -2.12 -12.88 27.49
C GLY A 429 -3.24 -12.12 26.77
N LYS A 430 -3.25 -10.80 26.86
CA LYS A 430 -4.21 -9.89 26.20
C LYS A 430 -3.55 -8.91 25.23
N HIS A 431 -2.22 -8.85 25.17
CA HIS A 431 -1.52 -7.86 24.35
C HIS A 431 -0.46 -8.55 23.47
N SER A 432 -0.90 -9.05 22.32
CA SER A 432 0.01 -9.39 21.22
C SER A 432 0.87 -8.16 20.92
N CYS A 433 2.19 -8.30 21.00
CA CYS A 433 3.16 -7.25 20.70
C CYS A 433 2.95 -6.71 19.27
N ARG A 434 2.44 -5.47 19.14
CA ARG A 434 1.91 -4.90 17.89
C ARG A 434 2.89 -4.00 17.11
N ALA A 435 4.08 -3.69 17.64
CA ALA A 435 5.10 -2.92 16.93
C ALA A 435 6.49 -3.57 17.07
N SER A 436 7.00 -4.16 15.99
CA SER A 436 8.36 -4.74 15.95
C SER A 436 9.38 -3.82 15.28
N SER A 437 8.97 -2.61 14.90
CA SER A 437 9.79 -1.64 14.19
C SER A 437 9.91 -0.34 14.97
N VAL A 438 10.87 0.50 14.57
CA VAL A 438 11.11 1.80 15.19
C VAL A 438 9.95 2.80 15.00
N GLN A 439 8.97 2.48 14.14
CA GLN A 439 7.81 3.32 13.84
C GLN A 439 7.05 3.79 15.09
N MET A 440 6.97 2.94 16.12
CA MET A 440 6.27 3.30 17.37
C MET A 440 6.87 4.50 18.11
N PHE A 441 8.13 4.84 17.80
CA PHE A 441 8.82 5.99 18.36
C PHE A 441 8.76 7.22 17.46
N PHE A 442 8.21 7.15 16.25
CA PHE A 442 8.25 8.25 15.28
C PHE A 442 7.64 9.53 15.79
N ASP A 443 6.43 9.48 16.36
CA ASP A 443 5.81 10.66 16.96
C ASP A 443 6.68 11.27 18.07
N HIS A 444 7.36 10.43 18.86
CA HIS A 444 8.22 10.88 19.94
C HIS A 444 9.53 11.48 19.41
N ILE A 445 10.16 10.85 18.41
CA ILE A 445 11.37 11.37 17.73
C ILE A 445 11.04 12.70 17.06
N PHE A 446 9.93 12.76 16.34
CA PHE A 446 9.47 13.97 15.66
C PHE A 446 9.31 15.13 16.64
N ALA A 447 8.69 14.88 17.79
CA ALA A 447 8.41 15.91 18.78
C ALA A 447 9.60 16.25 19.70
N HIS A 448 10.56 15.34 19.93
CA HIS A 448 11.55 15.52 21.01
C HIS A 448 13.02 15.34 20.59
N SER A 449 13.31 15.09 19.31
CA SER A 449 14.70 14.88 18.85
C SER A 449 15.59 16.12 18.94
N GLY A 450 14.99 17.31 19.08
CA GLY A 450 15.73 18.58 18.94
C GLY A 450 16.19 18.86 17.50
N ARG A 451 15.84 18.00 16.55
CA ARG A 451 16.15 18.17 15.13
C ARG A 451 15.12 19.07 14.47
N PRO A 452 15.50 19.88 13.47
CA PRO A 452 14.54 20.68 12.74
C PRO A 452 13.38 19.82 12.20
N ASN A 453 12.18 20.14 12.64
CA ASN A 453 10.96 19.38 12.37
C ASN A 453 9.86 20.27 11.77
N HIS A 454 10.14 21.55 11.54
CA HIS A 454 9.28 22.49 10.83
C HIS A 454 10.11 23.33 9.85
N PHE A 455 9.48 23.77 8.78
CA PHE A 455 9.98 24.81 7.89
C PHE A 455 9.69 26.19 8.50
N GLU A 456 10.67 27.09 8.50
CA GLU A 456 10.46 28.49 8.87
C GLU A 456 9.90 29.24 7.66
N ASN A 457 8.63 29.63 7.70
CA ASN A 457 8.00 30.45 6.65
C ASN A 457 7.61 31.83 7.22
N PHE A 458 7.38 32.81 6.34
CA PHE A 458 7.21 34.22 6.71
C PHE A 458 6.07 34.50 7.71
N ASN A 459 5.07 33.60 7.82
CA ASN A 459 3.90 33.77 8.67
C ASN A 459 3.53 32.55 9.54
N ASP A 460 4.04 31.34 9.26
CA ASP A 460 3.78 30.14 10.06
C ASP A 460 4.94 29.12 9.97
N THR A 461 5.00 28.22 10.96
CA THR A 461 5.93 27.09 10.98
C THR A 461 5.16 25.83 10.58
N SER A 462 5.52 25.25 9.44
CA SER A 462 4.81 24.09 8.91
C SER A 462 5.66 22.82 9.06
N PRO A 463 5.11 21.69 9.53
CA PRO A 463 5.88 20.51 9.89
C PRO A 463 6.53 19.84 8.67
N VAL A 464 7.70 19.24 8.87
CA VAL A 464 8.32 18.36 7.87
C VAL A 464 7.53 17.06 7.74
N ALA A 465 7.79 16.30 6.67
CA ALA A 465 7.12 15.02 6.46
C ALA A 465 7.33 14.09 7.68
N PRO A 466 6.27 13.39 8.13
CA PRO A 466 6.39 12.35 9.14
C PRO A 466 7.43 11.30 8.75
N LEU A 467 8.15 10.73 9.72
CA LEU A 467 9.26 9.77 9.47
C LEU A 467 8.83 8.53 8.68
N GLU A 468 7.56 8.13 8.79
CA GLU A 468 6.99 7.07 7.96
C GLU A 468 6.92 7.44 6.48
N LEU A 469 6.74 8.71 6.13
CA LEU A 469 6.67 9.18 4.74
C LEU A 469 8.04 9.61 4.20
N LYS A 470 9.10 9.51 5.01
CA LYS A 470 10.44 9.92 4.64
C LYS A 470 10.95 9.29 3.34
N PHE A 471 10.60 8.04 3.07
CA PHE A 471 10.94 7.38 1.79
C PHE A 471 10.37 8.14 0.58
N PHE A 472 9.12 8.61 0.67
CA PHE A 472 8.48 9.36 -0.43
C PHE A 472 9.13 10.73 -0.61
N GLU A 473 9.41 11.44 0.49
CA GLU A 473 10.12 12.73 0.43
C GLU A 473 11.51 12.56 -0.22
N TYR A 474 12.28 11.56 0.23
CA TYR A 474 13.57 11.22 -0.37
C TYR A 474 13.44 10.92 -1.87
N PHE A 475 12.46 10.11 -2.28
CA PHE A 475 12.25 9.75 -3.67
C PHE A 475 12.02 11.00 -4.53
N LEU A 476 11.11 11.88 -4.08
CA LEU A 476 10.76 13.13 -4.76
C LEU A 476 11.99 14.05 -4.88
N GLN A 477 12.76 14.21 -3.81
CA GLN A 477 13.96 15.04 -3.80
C GLN A 477 15.03 14.49 -4.75
N ARG A 478 15.34 13.19 -4.64
CA ARG A 478 16.41 12.56 -5.43
C ARG A 478 16.11 12.55 -6.92
N HIS A 479 14.90 12.11 -7.30
CA HIS A 479 14.62 11.80 -8.70
C HIS A 479 13.94 12.96 -9.43
N LEU A 480 13.22 13.82 -8.71
CA LEU A 480 12.41 14.87 -9.32
C LEU A 480 12.85 16.27 -8.90
N GLY A 481 13.69 16.41 -7.87
CA GLY A 481 14.04 17.72 -7.30
C GLY A 481 12.84 18.42 -6.68
N LEU A 482 11.91 17.65 -6.12
CA LEU A 482 10.66 18.13 -5.53
C LEU A 482 10.60 17.83 -4.03
N CYS A 483 9.78 18.59 -3.31
CA CYS A 483 9.36 18.25 -1.96
C CYS A 483 7.88 18.57 -1.79
N PHE A 484 7.29 18.09 -0.69
CA PHE A 484 5.94 18.50 -0.31
C PHE A 484 5.92 20.00 -0.02
N ASP A 485 4.79 20.63 -0.35
CA ASP A 485 4.49 21.97 0.12
C ASP A 485 4.57 22.00 1.66
N CYS A 486 5.11 23.08 2.23
CA CYS A 486 5.32 23.17 3.67
C CYS A 486 4.00 23.01 4.43
N ASP A 487 2.90 23.50 3.87
CA ASP A 487 1.58 23.50 4.52
C ASP A 487 0.86 22.15 4.39
N PHE A 488 1.42 21.20 3.62
CA PHE A 488 0.80 19.90 3.39
C PHE A 488 0.58 19.09 4.67
N PHE A 489 1.54 19.14 5.60
CA PHE A 489 1.48 18.42 6.88
C PHE A 489 1.00 19.31 8.04
N GLY A 490 0.68 20.58 7.78
CA GLY A 490 0.37 21.60 8.78
C GLY A 490 -0.89 21.31 9.60
N PRO A 491 -0.89 21.65 10.91
CA PRO A 491 -2.08 21.52 11.76
C PRO A 491 -3.08 22.66 11.56
N GLN A 492 -2.70 23.79 10.94
CA GLN A 492 -3.57 24.96 10.85
C GLN A 492 -4.56 24.89 9.67
N ASP A 493 -4.20 24.16 8.61
CA ASP A 493 -5.06 23.90 7.46
C ASP A 493 -5.27 22.40 7.31
N PHE A 494 -6.02 21.80 8.27
CA PHE A 494 -6.52 20.41 8.26
C PHE A 494 -7.03 19.92 6.90
N VAL A 495 -7.38 20.86 6.04
CA VAL A 495 -7.75 20.73 4.64
C VAL A 495 -6.75 19.90 3.80
N SER A 496 -5.43 20.07 3.88
CA SER A 496 -4.58 19.52 2.79
C SER A 496 -4.42 18.00 2.77
N MET A 497 -3.90 17.42 3.86
CA MET A 497 -3.74 15.96 3.97
C MET A 497 -5.08 15.25 4.14
N GLU A 498 -6.02 15.81 4.90
CA GLU A 498 -7.35 15.21 5.08
C GLU A 498 -8.14 15.17 3.77
N ILE A 499 -8.10 16.24 2.97
CA ILE A 499 -8.75 16.24 1.64
C ILE A 499 -8.05 15.28 0.70
N PHE A 500 -6.71 15.29 0.67
CA PHE A 500 -5.97 14.31 -0.12
C PHE A 500 -6.43 12.89 0.24
N GLU A 501 -6.53 12.57 1.53
CA GLU A 501 -7.04 11.29 2.01
C GLU A 501 -8.50 11.06 1.62
N ALA A 502 -9.37 12.06 1.72
CA ALA A 502 -10.78 11.96 1.33
C ALA A 502 -10.98 11.71 -0.17
N THR A 503 -9.98 12.06 -0.99
CA THR A 503 -10.09 12.06 -2.45
C THR A 503 -9.63 10.75 -3.10
N ALA A 504 -10.53 9.76 -3.16
CA ALA A 504 -10.27 8.49 -3.86
C ALA A 504 -10.06 8.64 -5.38
N THR A 505 -10.30 9.83 -5.93
CA THR A 505 -10.12 10.12 -7.35
C THR A 505 -8.65 10.17 -7.77
N ILE A 506 -7.71 10.07 -6.82
CA ILE A 506 -6.31 9.76 -7.11
C ILE A 506 -6.14 8.46 -7.91
N PHE A 507 -7.08 7.52 -7.84
CA PHE A 507 -7.08 6.29 -8.68
C PHE A 507 -7.91 6.41 -9.95
N SER A 508 -8.66 7.50 -10.12
CA SER A 508 -9.59 7.72 -11.22
C SER A 508 -8.90 8.17 -12.51
N GLN A 509 -9.54 7.92 -13.65
CA GLN A 509 -9.20 8.50 -14.95
C GLN A 509 -9.37 10.02 -14.91
N ASP A 510 -8.35 10.78 -15.23
CA ASP A 510 -8.40 12.23 -15.22
C ASP A 510 -8.96 12.82 -16.52
N ASP A 511 -9.09 12.02 -17.57
CA ASP A 511 -9.48 12.41 -18.93
C ASP A 511 -10.98 12.25 -19.22
N VAL A 512 -11.82 12.22 -18.18
CA VAL A 512 -13.28 12.22 -18.31
C VAL A 512 -13.76 13.65 -18.54
N GLU A 513 -14.53 13.89 -19.61
CA GLU A 513 -14.93 15.24 -20.06
C GLU A 513 -15.64 16.08 -18.99
N SER A 514 -16.37 15.43 -18.07
CA SER A 514 -17.08 16.08 -16.98
C SER A 514 -16.23 16.32 -15.73
N ARG A 515 -14.94 15.99 -15.74
CA ARG A 515 -14.06 16.17 -14.58
C ARG A 515 -13.19 17.40 -14.76
N HIS A 516 -13.13 18.23 -13.74
CA HIS A 516 -12.33 19.44 -13.76
C HIS A 516 -11.04 19.28 -12.93
N PRO A 517 -9.86 19.65 -13.49
CA PRO A 517 -8.66 19.69 -12.68
C PRO A 517 -8.85 20.68 -11.54
N MET A 518 -8.20 20.41 -10.41
CA MET A 518 -8.28 21.25 -9.23
C MET A 518 -7.87 22.70 -9.52
N GLN A 519 -8.74 23.64 -9.14
CA GLN A 519 -8.46 25.07 -9.22
C GLN A 519 -8.06 25.61 -7.85
N VAL A 520 -6.78 25.98 -7.71
CA VAL A 520 -6.19 26.87 -6.66
C VAL A 520 -6.25 26.40 -5.20
N TYR A 521 -7.31 25.73 -4.77
CA TYR A 521 -7.51 25.23 -3.42
C TYR A 521 -7.88 23.76 -3.48
N LEU A 522 -7.37 22.95 -2.53
CA LEU A 522 -7.61 21.50 -2.45
C LEU A 522 -9.10 21.11 -2.43
N ASN A 523 -9.99 22.06 -2.15
CA ASN A 523 -11.41 21.84 -1.87
C ASN A 523 -12.30 21.88 -3.12
N HIS A 524 -11.75 22.19 -4.30
CA HIS A 524 -12.55 22.55 -5.48
C HIS A 524 -12.19 21.77 -6.76
N GLY A 525 -11.47 20.65 -6.66
CA GLY A 525 -11.05 19.86 -7.82
C GLY A 525 -11.53 18.43 -7.82
N ASP A 526 -12.03 17.93 -8.96
CA ASP A 526 -12.49 16.55 -9.11
C ASP A 526 -11.39 15.49 -8.95
N PHE A 527 -10.14 15.84 -9.30
CA PHE A 527 -9.03 14.91 -9.31
C PHE A 527 -7.69 15.57 -8.94
N LEU A 528 -6.86 14.76 -8.27
CA LEU A 528 -5.52 15.08 -7.77
C LEU A 528 -4.53 14.07 -8.33
N ASP A 529 -3.37 14.47 -8.85
CA ASP A 529 -2.24 13.54 -9.10
C ASP A 529 -1.20 13.69 -8.01
N GLY A 530 -1.43 14.66 -7.11
CA GLY A 530 -0.60 15.10 -6.02
C GLY A 530 0.52 16.05 -6.46
N SER A 531 0.62 16.45 -7.74
CA SER A 531 1.62 17.43 -8.17
C SER A 531 1.40 18.82 -7.56
N GLU A 532 0.14 19.16 -7.34
CA GLU A 532 -0.37 20.33 -6.61
C GLU A 532 0.03 20.36 -5.13
N LEU A 533 0.45 19.22 -4.57
CA LEU A 533 0.96 19.11 -3.20
C LEU A 533 2.48 19.26 -3.14
N LEU A 534 3.12 19.50 -4.30
CA LEU A 534 4.55 19.56 -4.45
C LEU A 534 5.01 20.94 -4.88
N ILE A 535 6.18 21.30 -4.38
CA ILE A 535 6.92 22.48 -4.79
C ILE A 535 8.31 22.06 -5.27
N GLY A 536 8.91 22.88 -6.12
CA GLY A 536 10.32 22.73 -6.46
C GLY A 536 11.15 22.76 -5.17
N HIS A 537 12.08 21.83 -5.01
CA HIS A 537 12.87 21.72 -3.79
C HIS A 537 13.60 23.05 -3.54
N PRO A 538 13.21 23.82 -2.52
CA PRO A 538 13.79 25.14 -2.31
C PRO A 538 15.29 24.97 -1.97
N PRO A 539 16.13 25.99 -2.21
CA PRO A 539 17.43 26.05 -1.55
C PRO A 539 17.20 25.87 -0.05
N PRO A 540 18.09 25.18 0.69
CA PRO A 540 17.83 24.69 2.04
C PRO A 540 17.18 25.78 2.89
N SER A 541 15.85 25.71 2.98
CA SER A 541 15.05 26.59 3.80
C SER A 541 15.51 26.36 5.22
N GLU A 542 15.64 27.43 6.00
CA GLU A 542 16.01 27.31 7.40
C GLU A 542 14.92 26.46 8.08
N ARG A 543 15.27 25.21 8.39
CA ARG A 543 14.39 24.34 9.16
C ARG A 543 14.61 24.71 10.61
N VAL A 544 13.53 24.86 11.35
CA VAL A 544 13.55 25.15 12.78
C VAL A 544 13.02 23.97 13.58
N TYR A 545 13.54 23.82 14.80
CA TYR A 545 12.96 22.89 15.75
C TYR A 545 11.85 23.59 16.54
N GLN A 546 10.65 23.03 16.48
CA GLN A 546 9.52 23.44 17.30
C GLN A 546 9.18 22.31 18.27
N ALA A 547 9.36 22.58 19.56
CA ALA A 547 8.94 21.66 20.61
C ALA A 547 7.40 21.56 20.63
N PRO A 548 6.82 20.40 20.99
CA PRO A 548 5.38 20.25 21.13
C PRO A 548 4.83 21.29 22.10
N ARG A 549 3.77 22.00 21.69
CA ARG A 549 3.03 22.87 22.60
C ARG A 549 2.48 21.97 23.72
N ARG A 550 2.76 22.31 24.97
CA ARG A 550 2.10 21.66 26.11
C ARG A 550 0.60 21.95 25.97
N LEU A 551 -0.17 20.92 25.58
CA LEU A 551 -1.63 20.97 25.50
C LEU A 551 -2.24 21.22 26.88
#